data_AF-A0A2R8F234-F1
#
_entry.id   AF-A0A2R8F234-F1
#
_cell.length_a   1.000
_cell.length_b   1.000
_cell.length_c   1.000
_cell.angle_alpha   90.00
_cell.angle_beta   90.00
_cell.angle_gamma   90.00
#
_symmetry.space_group_name_H-M   'P 1'
#
loop_
_entity.id
_entity.type
_entity.pdbx_description
1 polymer ?
#
loop_
_entity_poly.entity_id
_entity_poly.type
_entity_poly.pdbx_seq_one_letter_code
_entity_poly.pdbx_strand_id
1 'polypeptide(L)'
;MNSIIVGIDVSKETFDAAVLINNKVQTRKFNNNSEGFNKLVTWLKSRGTGHVCMEATGIYWKNLAKYLYDYGYKVSVVNPARIKGFAMSKLSRTKTDKADSVLIADFCKAMKPEAWYPQSLYIQELQQLVNRLNVLIKHKTQETNRLEGASKAIANNIQMHIEFLETQIKEIEQLINDHIKNNKDLHNKAMLLESIPGI
;
A
#
# COMPACT_ATOMS: atom_id res chain seq x y z
N MET A 1 17.10 17.52 20.31
CA MET A 1 17.00 16.09 19.94
C MET A 1 17.50 15.94 18.51
N ASN A 2 18.46 15.06 18.25
CA ASN A 2 18.92 14.82 16.88
C ASN A 2 17.82 14.07 16.10
N SER A 3 17.30 14.70 15.05
CA SER A 3 16.36 14.04 14.14
C SER A 3 17.17 13.17 13.17
N ILE A 4 17.04 11.85 13.28
CA ILE A 4 17.63 10.94 12.29
C ILE A 4 16.79 10.89 11.03
N ILE A 5 17.45 10.64 9.90
CA ILE A 5 16.78 10.40 8.63
C ILE A 5 17.13 9.00 8.20
N VAL A 6 16.11 8.19 7.91
CA VAL A 6 16.26 6.79 7.55
C VAL A 6 15.67 6.56 6.18
N GLY A 7 16.43 5.93 5.30
CA GLY A 7 15.93 5.39 4.04
C GLY A 7 15.89 3.88 4.09
N ILE A 8 14.79 3.28 3.64
CA ILE A 8 14.62 1.82 3.64
C ILE A 8 14.20 1.38 2.23
N ASP A 9 14.96 0.44 1.68
CA ASP A 9 14.58 -0.31 0.50
C ASP A 9 14.05 -1.70 0.93
N VAL A 10 12.85 -2.06 0.48
CA VAL A 10 12.12 -3.24 0.96
C VAL A 10 11.95 -4.26 -0.16
N SER A 11 12.47 -5.46 0.08
CA SER A 11 12.24 -6.64 -0.75
C SER A 11 11.37 -7.66 -0.01
N LYS A 12 11.03 -8.78 -0.67
CA LYS A 12 10.12 -9.78 -0.11
C LYS A 12 10.59 -10.32 1.24
N GLU A 13 11.80 -10.85 1.29
CA GLU A 13 12.34 -11.58 2.45
C GLU A 13 13.18 -10.68 3.39
N THR A 14 13.68 -9.55 2.88
CA THR A 14 14.62 -8.66 3.59
C THR A 14 14.35 -7.19 3.29
N PHE A 15 14.95 -6.31 4.09
CA PHE A 15 15.05 -4.89 3.75
C PHE A 15 16.42 -4.32 4.16
N ASP A 16 16.88 -3.35 3.39
CA ASP A 16 18.12 -2.63 3.61
C ASP A 16 17.80 -1.22 4.14
N ALA A 17 18.40 -0.85 5.27
CA ALA A 17 18.16 0.44 5.90
C ALA A 17 19.45 1.26 5.97
N ALA A 18 19.35 2.54 5.62
CA ALA A 18 20.40 3.54 5.74
C ALA A 18 19.99 4.64 6.71
N VAL A 19 20.85 5.00 7.66
CA VAL A 19 20.63 6.10 8.60
C VAL A 19 21.65 7.20 8.35
N LEU A 20 21.18 8.43 8.20
CA LEU A 20 22.00 9.64 8.11
C LEU A 20 22.13 10.28 9.50
N ILE A 21 23.36 10.35 10.03
CA ILE A 21 23.68 10.97 11.33
C ILE A 21 24.91 11.84 11.15
N ASN A 22 24.81 13.15 11.41
CA ASN A 22 25.95 14.08 11.36
C ASN A 22 26.81 13.91 10.09
N ASN A 23 26.17 13.82 8.91
CA ASN A 23 26.80 13.57 7.59
C ASN A 23 27.52 12.22 7.43
N LYS A 24 27.39 11.30 8.38
CA LYS A 24 27.81 9.91 8.23
C LYS A 24 26.62 9.03 7.87
N VAL A 25 26.89 8.03 7.03
CA VAL A 25 25.93 7.02 6.59
C VAL A 25 26.24 5.71 7.29
N GLN A 26 25.24 5.08 7.90
CA GLN A 26 25.34 3.71 8.40
C GLN A 26 24.26 2.86 7.74
N THR A 27 24.64 1.68 7.24
CA THR A 27 23.70 0.75 6.58
C THR A 27 23.63 -0.57 7.33
N ARG A 28 22.44 -1.19 7.32
CA ARG A 28 22.23 -2.53 7.88
C ARG A 28 21.07 -3.22 7.17
N LYS A 29 21.22 -4.53 6.94
CA LYS A 29 20.18 -5.39 6.37
C LYS A 29 19.44 -6.15 7.48
N PHE A 30 18.15 -6.36 7.29
CA PHE A 30 17.27 -7.05 8.23
C PHE A 30 16.29 -7.97 7.48
N ASN A 31 15.69 -8.91 8.20
CA ASN A 31 14.64 -9.78 7.66
C ASN A 31 13.30 -9.03 7.61
N ASN A 32 12.50 -9.25 6.58
CA ASN A 32 11.17 -8.65 6.46
C ASN A 32 10.12 -9.42 7.26
N ASN A 33 10.31 -9.48 8.57
CA ASN A 33 9.44 -10.15 9.53
C ASN A 33 9.49 -9.44 10.89
N SER A 34 8.64 -9.86 11.82
CA SER A 34 8.53 -9.23 13.15
C SER A 34 9.85 -9.20 13.92
N GLU A 35 10.72 -10.20 13.75
CA GLU A 35 12.05 -10.23 14.39
C GLU A 35 12.95 -9.14 13.79
N GLY A 36 12.99 -9.02 12.47
CA GLY A 36 13.77 -7.98 11.78
C GLY A 36 13.26 -6.57 12.08
N PHE A 37 11.95 -6.38 12.23
CA PHE A 37 11.36 -5.10 12.63
C PHE A 37 11.81 -4.68 14.04
N ASN A 38 11.81 -5.62 14.98
CA ASN A 38 12.34 -5.40 16.34
C ASN A 38 13.83 -5.06 16.34
N LYS A 39 14.63 -5.76 15.52
CA LYS A 39 16.06 -5.47 15.36
C LYS A 39 16.29 -4.09 14.77
N LEU A 40 15.49 -3.66 13.79
CA LEU A 40 15.55 -2.32 13.21
C LEU A 40 15.26 -1.26 14.27
N VAL A 41 14.13 -1.38 14.99
CA VAL A 41 13.76 -0.40 16.01
C VAL A 41 14.79 -0.32 17.12
N THR A 42 15.30 -1.47 17.59
CA THR A 42 16.38 -1.52 18.60
C THR A 42 17.63 -0.80 18.11
N TRP A 43 17.99 -1.00 16.84
CA TRP A 43 19.08 -0.28 16.21
C TRP A 43 18.79 1.23 16.20
N LEU A 44 17.61 1.68 15.79
CA LEU A 44 17.28 3.10 15.72
C LEU A 44 17.12 3.79 17.10
N LYS A 45 16.68 3.05 18.14
CA LYS A 45 16.30 3.60 19.46
C LYS A 45 17.42 4.38 20.15
N SER A 46 18.68 3.97 19.99
CA SER A 46 19.83 4.68 20.56
C SER A 46 20.20 5.97 19.84
N ARG A 47 19.53 6.29 18.71
CA ARG A 47 19.89 7.38 17.81
C ARG A 47 18.86 8.52 17.78
N GLY A 48 17.70 8.33 18.40
CA GLY A 48 16.62 9.32 18.51
C GLY A 48 15.41 9.05 17.61
N THR A 49 14.38 9.89 17.73
CA THR A 49 13.21 9.88 16.84
C THR A 49 13.56 10.52 15.50
N GLY A 50 12.94 10.08 14.42
CA GLY A 50 13.29 10.56 13.09
C GLY A 50 12.26 10.31 12.02
N HIS A 51 12.63 10.71 10.80
CA HIS A 51 11.82 10.54 9.60
C HIS A 51 12.34 9.33 8.82
N VAL A 52 11.50 8.30 8.71
CA VAL A 52 11.75 7.11 7.90
C VAL A 52 11.05 7.25 6.57
N CYS A 53 11.79 7.15 5.48
CA CYS A 53 11.25 7.04 4.14
C CYS A 53 11.49 5.64 3.58
N MET A 54 10.51 5.10 2.87
CA MET A 54 10.64 3.84 2.13
C MET A 54 9.98 3.94 0.75
N GLU A 55 10.47 3.14 -0.18
CA GLU A 55 9.90 3.05 -1.52
C GLU A 55 8.69 2.10 -1.55
N ALA A 56 7.63 2.50 -2.25
CA ALA A 56 6.37 1.76 -2.37
C ALA A 56 6.40 0.68 -3.46
N THR A 57 7.35 -0.26 -3.41
CA THR A 57 7.45 -1.33 -4.41
C THR A 57 6.73 -2.60 -3.92
N GLY A 58 5.65 -2.96 -4.61
CA GLY A 58 4.80 -4.09 -4.24
C GLY A 58 4.06 -3.89 -2.90
N ILE A 59 3.81 -4.99 -2.18
CA ILE A 59 3.07 -4.99 -0.90
C ILE A 59 3.96 -5.08 0.34
N TYR A 60 5.24 -5.42 0.18
CA TYR A 60 6.11 -5.88 1.26
C TYR A 60 6.45 -4.79 2.29
N TRP A 61 6.35 -3.52 1.90
CA TRP A 61 6.60 -2.37 2.77
C TRP A 61 5.50 -2.15 3.82
N LYS A 62 4.27 -2.61 3.59
CA LYS A 62 3.08 -2.25 4.40
C LYS A 62 3.24 -2.58 5.88
N ASN A 63 3.69 -3.80 6.17
CA ASN A 63 3.84 -4.26 7.55
C ASN A 63 4.94 -3.50 8.30
N LEU A 64 6.06 -3.23 7.62
CA LEU A 64 7.16 -2.45 8.19
C LEU A 64 6.75 -0.98 8.43
N ALA A 65 6.06 -0.35 7.46
CA ALA A 65 5.55 1.01 7.60
C ALA A 65 4.61 1.14 8.78
N LYS A 66 3.64 0.23 8.91
CA LYS A 66 2.73 0.19 10.05
C LYS A 66 3.48 0.00 11.37
N TYR A 67 4.42 -0.94 11.43
CA TYR A 67 5.19 -1.21 12.64
C TYR A 67 5.96 0.02 13.13
N LEU A 68 6.62 0.73 12.21
CA LEU A 68 7.36 1.95 12.53
C LEU A 68 6.45 3.12 12.92
N TYR A 69 5.30 3.26 12.27
CA TYR A 69 4.28 4.23 12.64
C TYR A 69 3.77 3.98 14.06
N ASP A 70 3.41 2.73 14.39
CA ASP A 70 2.92 2.34 15.72
C ASP A 70 4.00 2.56 16.81
N TYR A 71 5.29 2.50 16.44
CA TYR A 71 6.41 2.83 17.34
C TYR A 71 6.71 4.34 17.45
N GLY A 72 5.94 5.20 16.75
CA GLY A 72 6.04 6.66 16.85
C GLY A 72 7.02 7.32 15.88
N TYR A 73 7.51 6.62 14.85
CA TYR A 73 8.30 7.27 13.80
C TYR A 73 7.40 8.04 12.82
N LYS A 74 7.90 9.16 12.30
CA LYS A 74 7.32 9.76 11.09
C LYS A 74 7.70 8.86 9.91
N VAL A 75 6.74 8.19 9.31
CA VAL A 75 6.95 7.31 8.15
C VAL A 75 6.48 8.02 6.89
N SER A 76 7.21 7.90 5.79
CA SER A 76 6.76 8.30 4.45
C SER A 76 6.96 7.14 3.49
N VAL A 77 5.93 6.86 2.71
CA VAL A 77 5.95 5.83 1.68
C VAL A 77 5.92 6.54 0.33
N VAL A 78 6.97 6.39 -0.46
CA VAL A 78 7.23 7.22 -1.64
C VAL A 78 7.08 6.40 -2.91
N ASN A 79 6.45 6.98 -3.93
CA ASN A 79 6.34 6.36 -5.25
C ASN A 79 7.73 6.11 -5.86
N PRO A 80 8.03 4.87 -6.33
CA PRO A 80 9.27 4.51 -7.02
C PRO A 80 9.72 5.49 -8.11
N ALA A 81 8.77 6.03 -8.88
CA ALA A 81 9.06 6.98 -9.95
C ALA A 81 9.73 8.27 -9.43
N ARG A 82 9.38 8.72 -8.22
CA ARG A 82 10.00 9.90 -7.58
C ARG A 82 11.43 9.61 -7.13
N ILE A 83 11.68 8.43 -6.55
CA ILE A 83 13.02 8.00 -6.16
C ILE A 83 13.91 7.87 -7.40
N LYS A 84 13.41 7.26 -8.48
CA LYS A 84 14.11 7.16 -9.76
C LYS A 84 14.44 8.53 -10.37
N GLY A 85 13.48 9.46 -10.40
CA GLY A 85 13.72 10.82 -10.88
C GLY A 85 14.79 11.56 -10.06
N PHE A 86 14.79 11.37 -8.74
CA PHE A 86 15.82 11.92 -7.88
C PHE A 86 17.20 11.28 -8.13
N ALA A 87 17.27 9.96 -8.32
CA ALA A 87 18.52 9.27 -8.67
C ALA A 87 19.17 9.85 -9.92
N MET A 88 18.35 10.10 -10.96
CA MET A 88 18.80 10.69 -12.22
C MET A 88 19.36 12.10 -12.01
N SER A 89 18.70 12.93 -11.18
CA SER A 89 19.17 14.29 -10.85
C SER A 89 20.53 14.30 -10.14
N LYS A 90 20.86 13.24 -9.39
CA LYS A 90 22.15 13.08 -8.70
C LYS A 90 23.24 12.42 -9.54
N LEU A 91 22.98 12.07 -10.81
CA LEU A 91 23.88 11.28 -11.66
C LEU A 91 24.34 9.97 -10.99
N SER A 92 23.53 9.41 -10.08
CA SER A 92 23.87 8.18 -9.39
C SER A 92 23.74 7.00 -10.36
N ARG A 93 24.86 6.36 -10.70
CA ARG A 93 24.91 5.22 -11.65
C ARG A 93 25.06 3.85 -10.97
N THR A 94 25.30 3.84 -9.66
CA THR A 94 25.54 2.60 -8.90
C THR A 94 24.22 2.04 -8.39
N LYS A 95 23.86 0.84 -8.86
CA LYS A 95 22.70 0.08 -8.38
C LYS A 95 23.15 -1.04 -7.45
N THR A 96 22.94 -0.86 -6.15
CA THR A 96 23.10 -1.90 -5.13
C THR A 96 22.06 -1.65 -4.05
N ASP A 97 21.53 -2.68 -3.40
CA ASP A 97 20.52 -2.53 -2.33
C ASP A 97 20.95 -1.51 -1.24
N LYS A 98 22.26 -1.49 -0.93
CA LYS A 98 22.85 -0.50 -0.01
C LYS A 98 22.78 0.92 -0.56
N ALA A 99 23.07 1.11 -1.84
CA ALA A 99 22.99 2.42 -2.49
C ALA A 99 21.55 2.92 -2.58
N ASP A 100 20.58 2.01 -2.76
CA ASP A 100 19.16 2.37 -2.88
C ASP A 100 18.59 2.87 -1.56
N SER A 101 18.86 2.19 -0.44
CA SER A 101 18.46 2.69 0.89
C SER A 101 19.10 4.05 1.24
N VAL A 102 20.35 4.30 0.84
CA VAL A 102 21.02 5.59 1.02
C VAL A 102 20.39 6.68 0.15
N LEU A 103 20.07 6.36 -1.11
CA LEU A 103 19.38 7.27 -2.02
C LEU A 103 18.01 7.68 -1.46
N ILE A 104 17.26 6.72 -0.88
CA ILE A 104 15.97 6.99 -0.25
C ILE A 104 16.15 7.91 0.98
N ALA A 105 17.19 7.71 1.78
CA ALA A 105 17.48 8.57 2.92
C ALA A 105 17.81 10.02 2.48
N ASP A 106 18.62 10.15 1.43
CA ASP A 106 18.94 11.44 0.80
C ASP A 106 17.69 12.12 0.23
N PHE A 107 16.83 11.37 -0.44
CA PHE A 107 15.55 11.86 -0.93
C PHE A 107 14.70 12.38 0.22
N CYS A 108 14.60 11.62 1.31
CA CYS A 108 13.85 11.98 2.50
C CYS A 108 14.34 13.31 3.09
N LYS A 109 15.66 13.48 3.17
CA LYS A 109 16.31 14.71 3.64
C LYS A 109 16.04 15.91 2.75
N ALA A 110 16.14 15.73 1.44
CA ALA A 110 16.00 16.80 0.46
C ALA A 110 14.52 17.22 0.27
N MET A 111 13.63 16.26 0.09
CA MET A 111 12.25 16.48 -0.33
C MET A 111 11.25 16.53 0.82
N LYS A 112 11.62 16.06 2.01
CA LYS A 112 10.79 16.05 3.22
C LYS A 112 9.34 15.58 2.95
N PRO A 113 9.14 14.38 2.37
CA PRO A 113 7.83 13.94 1.94
C PRO A 113 6.81 13.91 3.09
N GLU A 114 5.54 13.97 2.71
CA GLU A 114 4.42 13.90 3.64
C GLU A 114 4.39 12.56 4.39
N ALA A 115 3.87 12.61 5.61
CA ALA A 115 3.73 11.40 6.42
C ALA A 115 2.69 10.47 5.80
N TRP A 116 3.04 9.20 5.72
CA TRP A 116 2.12 8.12 5.47
C TRP A 116 1.44 7.73 6.78
N TYR A 117 0.14 7.43 6.68
CA TYR A 117 -0.67 6.93 7.78
C TYR A 117 -1.25 5.58 7.39
N PRO A 118 -1.35 4.62 8.32
CA PRO A 118 -2.06 3.38 8.05
C PRO A 118 -3.50 3.70 7.66
N GLN A 119 -3.98 3.07 6.58
CA GLN A 119 -5.39 3.18 6.22
C GLN A 119 -6.24 2.68 7.40
N SER A 120 -7.29 3.43 7.71
CA SER A 120 -8.27 3.02 8.72
C SER A 120 -8.92 1.69 8.34
N LEU A 121 -9.30 0.90 9.35
CA LEU A 121 -9.91 -0.42 9.15
C LEU A 121 -11.15 -0.33 8.24
N TYR A 122 -12.01 0.67 8.45
CA TYR A 122 -13.20 0.87 7.62
C TYR A 122 -12.87 1.13 6.14
N ILE A 123 -11.74 1.79 5.81
CA ILE A 123 -11.31 1.95 4.41
C ILE A 123 -10.81 0.62 3.85
N GLN A 124 -10.06 -0.15 4.64
CA GLN A 124 -9.55 -1.46 4.22
C GLN A 124 -10.71 -2.44 3.94
N GLU A 125 -11.72 -2.46 4.80
CA GLU A 125 -12.94 -3.26 4.62
C GLU A 125 -13.70 -2.85 3.35
N LEU A 126 -13.89 -1.54 3.14
CA LEU A 126 -14.53 -1.04 1.92
C LEU A 126 -13.77 -1.49 0.66
N GLN A 127 -12.44 -1.39 0.66
CA GLN A 127 -11.62 -1.86 -0.46
C GLN A 127 -11.78 -3.36 -0.72
N GLN A 128 -11.88 -4.18 0.32
CA GLN A 128 -12.11 -5.62 0.17
C GLN A 128 -13.47 -5.91 -0.46
N LEU A 129 -14.52 -5.22 -0.01
CA LEU A 129 -15.87 -5.34 -0.59
C LEU A 129 -15.89 -4.93 -2.07
N VAL A 130 -15.29 -3.79 -2.41
CA VAL A 130 -15.20 -3.31 -3.81
C VAL A 130 -14.38 -4.27 -4.68
N ASN A 131 -13.27 -4.80 -4.18
CA ASN A 131 -12.49 -5.81 -4.90
C ASN A 131 -13.31 -7.08 -5.14
N ARG A 132 -14.09 -7.53 -4.16
CA ARG A 132 -14.97 -8.69 -4.30
C ARG A 132 -16.06 -8.44 -5.36
N LEU A 133 -16.69 -7.26 -5.34
CA LEU A 133 -17.67 -6.85 -6.33
C LEU A 133 -17.09 -6.94 -7.76
N ASN A 134 -15.91 -6.36 -7.97
CA ASN A 134 -15.23 -6.39 -9.27
C ASN A 134 -14.93 -7.82 -9.76
N VAL A 135 -14.53 -8.71 -8.85
CA VAL A 135 -14.32 -10.14 -9.17
C VAL A 135 -15.63 -10.80 -9.60
N LEU A 136 -16.72 -10.56 -8.87
CA LEU A 136 -18.04 -11.13 -9.19
C LEU A 136 -18.56 -10.64 -10.54
N ILE A 137 -18.45 -9.33 -10.81
CA ILE A 137 -18.81 -8.75 -12.11
C ILE A 137 -18.00 -9.41 -13.23
N LYS A 138 -16.67 -9.56 -13.04
CA LYS A 138 -15.81 -10.22 -14.02
C LYS A 138 -16.24 -11.67 -14.27
N HIS A 139 -16.57 -12.42 -13.22
CA HIS A 139 -17.06 -13.79 -13.37
C HIS A 139 -18.40 -13.83 -14.10
N LYS A 140 -19.33 -12.92 -13.79
CA LYS A 140 -20.61 -12.82 -14.49
C LYS A 140 -20.38 -12.59 -15.98
N THR A 141 -19.55 -11.61 -16.36
CA THR A 141 -19.19 -11.35 -17.76
C THR A 141 -18.61 -12.60 -18.43
N GLN A 142 -17.73 -13.34 -17.74
CA GLN A 142 -17.15 -14.58 -18.28
C GLN A 142 -18.21 -15.66 -18.53
N GLU A 143 -19.16 -15.85 -17.61
CA GLU A 143 -20.25 -16.82 -17.78
C GLU A 143 -21.24 -16.39 -18.87
N THR A 144 -21.59 -15.10 -18.95
CA THR A 144 -22.43 -14.57 -20.02
C THR A 144 -21.81 -14.83 -21.40
N ASN A 145 -20.52 -14.54 -21.56
CA ASN A 145 -19.81 -14.83 -22.81
C ASN A 145 -19.77 -16.33 -23.11
N ARG A 146 -19.70 -17.18 -22.07
CA ARG A 146 -19.71 -18.64 -22.24
C ARG A 146 -21.09 -19.15 -22.68
N LEU A 147 -22.17 -18.51 -22.22
CA LEU A 147 -23.54 -18.87 -22.59
C LEU A 147 -23.81 -18.65 -24.08
N GLU A 148 -23.26 -17.60 -24.69
CA GLU A 148 -23.45 -17.30 -26.12
C GLU A 148 -22.99 -18.45 -27.04
N GLY A 149 -21.95 -19.18 -26.65
CA GLY A 149 -21.40 -20.33 -27.40
C GLY A 149 -21.84 -21.70 -26.88
N ALA A 150 -22.76 -21.75 -25.91
CA ALA A 150 -23.11 -22.98 -25.21
C ALA A 150 -24.07 -23.88 -26.00
N SER A 151 -23.91 -25.20 -25.87
CA SER A 151 -24.92 -26.15 -26.34
C SER A 151 -26.14 -26.14 -25.40
N LYS A 152 -27.30 -26.55 -25.92
CA LYS A 152 -28.54 -26.67 -25.12
C LYS A 152 -28.36 -27.55 -23.87
N ALA A 153 -27.46 -28.53 -23.91
CA ALA A 153 -27.20 -29.44 -22.80
C ALA A 153 -26.57 -28.75 -21.58
N ILE A 154 -25.79 -27.67 -21.78
CA ILE A 154 -25.09 -26.96 -20.70
C ILE A 154 -25.62 -25.54 -20.45
N ALA A 155 -26.42 -24.99 -21.37
CA ALA A 155 -26.95 -23.63 -21.27
C ALA A 155 -27.69 -23.35 -19.95
N ASN A 156 -28.54 -24.29 -19.51
CA ASN A 156 -29.27 -24.15 -18.23
C ASN A 156 -28.32 -24.10 -17.02
N ASN A 157 -27.22 -24.86 -17.05
CA ASN A 157 -26.24 -24.85 -15.96
C ASN A 157 -25.51 -23.51 -15.88
N ILE A 158 -25.09 -22.95 -17.02
CA ILE A 158 -24.44 -21.64 -17.10
C ILE A 158 -25.40 -20.53 -16.66
N GLN A 159 -26.66 -20.60 -17.09
CA GLN A 159 -27.69 -19.63 -16.71
C GLN A 159 -27.93 -19.59 -15.19
N MET A 160 -28.02 -20.76 -14.54
CA MET A 160 -28.13 -20.82 -13.07
C MET A 160 -26.92 -20.19 -12.37
N HIS A 161 -25.72 -20.35 -12.92
CA HIS A 161 -24.52 -19.72 -12.35
C HIS A 161 -24.53 -18.20 -12.53
N ILE A 162 -25.01 -17.69 -13.68
CA ILE A 162 -25.20 -16.24 -13.90
C ILE A 162 -26.16 -15.66 -12.86
N GLU A 163 -27.32 -16.31 -12.64
CA GLU A 163 -28.32 -15.86 -11.67
C GLU A 163 -27.78 -15.86 -10.23
N PHE A 164 -26.97 -16.86 -9.87
CA PHE A 164 -26.24 -16.89 -8.61
C PHE A 164 -25.29 -15.69 -8.49
N LEU A 165 -24.49 -15.42 -9.52
CA LEU A 165 -23.54 -14.31 -9.51
C LEU A 165 -24.26 -12.95 -9.42
N GLU A 166 -25.40 -12.78 -10.08
CA GLU A 166 -26.23 -11.57 -9.96
C GLU A 166 -26.75 -11.35 -8.54
N THR A 167 -27.18 -12.42 -7.87
CA THR A 167 -27.62 -12.35 -6.48
C THR A 167 -26.47 -11.93 -5.57
N GLN A 168 -25.29 -12.54 -5.74
CA GLN A 168 -24.09 -12.20 -4.97
C GLN A 168 -23.61 -10.76 -5.21
N ILE A 169 -23.72 -10.26 -6.45
CA ILE A 169 -23.40 -8.86 -6.78
C ILE A 169 -24.29 -7.92 -5.97
N LYS A 170 -25.61 -8.13 -5.98
CA LYS A 170 -26.57 -7.29 -5.22
C LYS A 170 -26.30 -7.32 -3.72
N GLU A 171 -25.99 -8.49 -3.17
CA GLU A 171 -25.64 -8.63 -1.75
C GLU A 171 -24.39 -7.82 -1.39
N ILE A 172 -23.32 -7.89 -2.20
CA ILE A 172 -22.09 -7.14 -1.95
C ILE A 172 -22.32 -5.63 -2.14
N GLU A 173 -23.08 -5.20 -3.15
CA GLU A 173 -23.46 -3.80 -3.33
C GLU A 173 -24.22 -3.25 -2.11
N GLN A 174 -25.13 -4.03 -1.55
CA GLN A 174 -25.85 -3.67 -0.34
C GLN A 174 -24.89 -3.54 0.87
N LEU A 175 -23.98 -4.50 1.06
CA LEU A 175 -22.96 -4.42 2.11
C LEU A 175 -22.05 -3.19 1.97
N ILE A 176 -21.67 -2.83 0.75
CA ILE A 176 -20.89 -1.61 0.47
C ILE A 176 -21.68 -0.37 0.90
N ASN A 177 -22.95 -0.28 0.48
CA ASN A 177 -23.80 0.87 0.80
C ASN A 177 -24.04 1.00 2.30
N ASP A 178 -24.30 -0.10 2.99
CA ASP A 178 -24.50 -0.10 4.44
C ASP A 178 -23.21 0.27 5.17
N HIS A 179 -22.05 -0.21 4.71
CA HIS A 179 -20.76 0.15 5.28
C HIS A 179 -20.44 1.65 5.13
N ILE A 180 -20.74 2.24 3.97
CA ILE A 180 -20.59 3.69 3.73
C ILE A 180 -21.54 4.48 4.63
N LYS A 181 -22.82 4.10 4.71
CA LYS A 181 -23.83 4.79 5.54
C LYS A 181 -23.51 4.73 7.02
N ASN A 182 -23.05 3.57 7.51
CA ASN A 182 -22.75 3.36 8.91
C ASN A 182 -21.42 3.98 9.36
N ASN A 183 -20.61 4.51 8.43
CA ASN A 183 -19.36 5.19 8.74
C ASN A 183 -19.44 6.69 8.37
N LYS A 184 -19.44 7.56 9.39
CA LYS A 184 -19.58 9.01 9.20
C LYS A 184 -18.54 9.63 8.26
N ASP A 185 -17.29 9.16 8.30
CA ASP A 185 -16.22 9.68 7.43
C ASP A 185 -16.45 9.27 5.96
N LEU A 186 -16.79 8.00 5.72
CA LEU A 186 -17.13 7.52 4.38
C LEU A 186 -18.39 8.20 3.84
N HIS A 187 -19.43 8.33 4.65
CA HIS A 187 -20.67 8.98 4.26
C HIS A 187 -20.44 10.44 3.83
N ASN A 188 -19.69 11.20 4.63
CA ASN A 188 -19.34 12.59 4.30
C ASN A 188 -18.54 12.68 2.99
N LYS A 189 -17.58 11.76 2.78
CA LYS A 189 -16.80 11.70 1.54
C LYS A 189 -17.67 11.34 0.33
N ALA A 190 -18.61 10.41 0.48
CA ALA A 190 -19.54 10.02 -0.57
C ALA A 190 -20.45 11.19 -0.98
N MET A 191 -21.06 11.88 -0.01
CA MET A 191 -21.88 13.07 -0.30
C MET A 191 -21.09 14.17 -1.02
N LEU A 192 -19.82 14.38 -0.67
CA LEU A 192 -18.97 15.35 -1.36
C LEU A 192 -18.74 14.94 -2.83
N LEU A 193 -18.52 13.65 -3.11
CA LEU A 193 -18.33 13.15 -4.46
C LEU A 193 -19.60 13.28 -5.30
N GLU A 194 -20.76 12.92 -4.74
CA GLU A 194 -22.07 13.06 -5.39
C GLU A 194 -22.47 14.52 -5.67
N SER A 195 -21.88 15.47 -4.95
CA SER A 195 -22.10 16.90 -5.19
C SER A 195 -21.39 17.44 -6.45
N ILE A 196 -20.48 16.65 -7.05
CA ILE A 196 -19.72 17.04 -8.25
C ILE A 196 -20.56 16.71 -9.49
N PRO A 197 -20.95 17.70 -10.32
CA PRO A 197 -21.71 17.43 -11.53
C PRO A 197 -20.96 16.49 -12.48
N GLY A 198 -21.59 15.37 -12.86
CA GLY A 198 -21.05 14.41 -13.83
C GLY A 198 -20.38 13.17 -13.21
N ILE A 199 -20.39 13.05 -11.88
CA ILE A 199 -20.22 11.80 -11.12
C ILE A 199 -21.61 11.34 -10.68
#